data_AF-A0A3P9B3S4-F1
#
_entry.id   AF-A0A3P9B3S4-F1
#
_cell.length_a   1.000
_cell.length_b   1.000
_cell.length_c   1.000
_cell.angle_alpha   90.00
_cell.angle_beta   90.00
_cell.angle_gamma   90.00
#
_symmetry.space_group_name_H-M   'P 1'
#
loop_
_entity.id
_entity.type
_entity.pdbx_description
1 polymer ?
#
loop_
_entity_poly.entity_id
_entity_poly.type
_entity_poly.pdbx_seq_one_letter_code
_entity_poly.pdbx_strand_id
1 'polypeptide(L)'
;MAADDTPCSEFINWEVDSSICNGFKQEKQLSAPQRRYYSFCRRKSFAAFVASKKDGSHEEGSPLWCCCGQTFIEHAAIHKHVARVHNAEIQQLAQDEYEHLFSQLEEEPEATQVNEHSGETVDVSVWIPDISHISEEQLKNGPGRVLLYYHYCCVEEPHVICAWQKALCEKLHLTGKVRVATEGINGTVGGTNLATDIYIEAMRSHPLFEMDEEDFKTSDGGAECFTELKVGVYKEIVPMGVDPDLISYELAGVHLEPDEFHKEVEALLTKGDSCNDTVLLDCRNYYESKIGQFTQCLAPNIRKFSYFPDYVDQNLELFRDKKVLMYCTGGIRCERGSAYLRSKDVCKEVYQLKGGIHKYLERFPEGFYRGKLFVFDERYAISSNSDIISDCRYCGHPWDQYKLCSTQYCCQLVLSCPSCRQDGHTACCPTCQTKGQAQSEETSHHKEECECTDVRPRIPQDV
;
A
#
# COMPACT_ATOMS: atom_id res chain seq x y z
N MET A 1 -42.68 -7.00 -13.65
CA MET A 1 -42.21 -8.39 -13.76
C MET A 1 -41.19 -8.44 -14.88
N ALA A 2 -39.94 -8.14 -14.53
CA ALA A 2 -38.73 -8.35 -15.32
C ALA A 2 -37.67 -8.67 -14.27
N ALA A 3 -37.01 -9.82 -14.40
CA ALA A 3 -36.05 -10.35 -13.45
C ALA A 3 -34.69 -9.68 -13.64
N ASP A 4 -34.05 -9.38 -12.52
CA ASP A 4 -32.78 -8.70 -12.36
C ASP A 4 -31.68 -9.77 -12.30
N ASP A 5 -30.81 -9.84 -13.31
CA ASP A 5 -29.67 -10.75 -13.38
C ASP A 5 -28.38 -9.99 -13.01
N THR A 6 -27.96 -10.11 -11.75
CA THR A 6 -26.65 -9.62 -11.27
C THR A 6 -25.71 -10.81 -11.09
N PRO A 7 -24.51 -10.86 -11.73
CA PRO A 7 -23.54 -11.92 -11.45
C PRO A 7 -22.66 -11.57 -10.24
N CYS A 8 -22.60 -12.54 -9.33
CA CYS A 8 -21.90 -12.57 -8.04
C CYS A 8 -20.36 -12.38 -8.17
N SER A 9 -19.78 -11.58 -7.27
CA SER A 9 -18.41 -11.03 -7.29
C SER A 9 -17.35 -11.84 -6.53
N GLU A 10 -17.50 -13.16 -6.42
CA GLU A 10 -16.48 -14.03 -5.85
C GLU A 10 -15.77 -14.80 -6.97
N PHE A 11 -14.51 -15.21 -6.75
CA PHE A 11 -13.66 -16.01 -7.66
C PHE A 11 -12.75 -15.27 -8.67
N ILE A 12 -11.82 -14.44 -8.16
CA ILE A 12 -10.58 -14.11 -8.88
C ILE A 12 -9.42 -14.17 -7.88
N ASN A 13 -8.84 -15.35 -7.64
CA ASN A 13 -7.45 -15.51 -7.16
C ASN A 13 -7.06 -17.01 -7.11
N TRP A 14 -6.59 -17.54 -8.24
CA TRP A 14 -5.68 -18.70 -8.23
C TRP A 14 -4.81 -18.71 -9.49
N GLU A 15 -3.49 -18.72 -9.30
CA GLU A 15 -2.53 -18.92 -10.37
C GLU A 15 -2.60 -20.38 -10.84
N VAL A 16 -3.06 -20.59 -12.08
CA VAL A 16 -2.96 -21.89 -12.75
C VAL A 16 -1.51 -22.04 -13.23
N ASP A 17 -0.77 -22.93 -12.57
CA ASP A 17 0.57 -23.36 -12.97
C ASP A 17 0.52 -23.90 -14.41
N SER A 18 1.04 -23.11 -15.35
CA SER A 18 1.05 -23.43 -16.78
C SER A 18 2.26 -24.31 -17.15
N SER A 19 2.48 -25.38 -16.40
CA SER A 19 3.38 -26.43 -16.82
C SER A 19 2.57 -27.50 -17.57
N ILE A 20 2.85 -27.64 -18.86
CA ILE A 20 2.34 -28.64 -19.81
C ILE A 20 1.05 -28.25 -20.56
N CYS A 21 1.18 -27.57 -21.72
CA CYS A 21 0.67 -28.06 -23.02
C CYS A 21 1.04 -27.10 -24.19
N ASN A 22 1.26 -27.65 -25.38
CA ASN A 22 1.70 -26.97 -26.60
C ASN A 22 0.62 -26.02 -27.17
N GLY A 23 0.81 -24.71 -27.03
CA GLY A 23 -0.01 -23.66 -27.67
C GLY A 23 0.74 -22.33 -27.81
N PHE A 24 2.01 -22.37 -28.21
CA PHE A 24 2.98 -21.29 -28.00
C PHE A 24 3.23 -20.33 -29.18
N LYS A 25 2.30 -20.18 -30.13
CA LYS A 25 2.59 -19.40 -31.37
C LYS A 25 1.98 -18.00 -31.45
N GLN A 26 0.92 -17.66 -30.72
CA GLN A 26 0.22 -16.37 -30.87
C GLN A 26 0.57 -15.34 -29.76
N GLU A 27 0.64 -15.76 -28.49
CA GLU A 27 1.01 -14.88 -27.35
C GLU A 27 2.41 -14.23 -27.49
N LYS A 28 3.34 -14.87 -28.21
CA LYS A 28 4.71 -14.35 -28.42
C LYS A 28 4.79 -13.20 -29.43
N GLN A 29 3.73 -12.94 -30.20
CA GLN A 29 3.69 -11.85 -31.18
C GLN A 29 3.10 -10.55 -30.62
N LEU A 30 2.57 -10.56 -29.39
CA LEU A 30 1.95 -9.40 -28.73
C LEU A 30 2.98 -8.55 -27.94
N SER A 31 2.81 -7.23 -27.96
CA SER A 31 3.60 -6.30 -27.14
C SER A 31 3.39 -6.56 -25.64
N ALA A 32 4.30 -6.07 -24.79
CA ALA A 32 4.22 -6.31 -23.34
C ALA A 32 2.90 -5.83 -22.67
N PRO A 33 2.32 -4.67 -23.06
CA PRO A 33 0.99 -4.26 -22.60
C PRO A 33 -0.12 -5.20 -23.09
N GLN A 34 -0.13 -5.53 -24.39
CA GLN A 34 -1.15 -6.41 -25.00
C GLN A 34 -1.16 -7.81 -24.36
N ARG A 35 0.02 -8.35 -23.99
CA ARG A 35 0.11 -9.62 -23.24
C ARG A 35 -0.56 -9.55 -21.88
N ARG A 36 -0.53 -8.41 -21.19
CA ARG A 36 -1.23 -8.24 -19.90
C ARG A 36 -2.74 -8.22 -20.08
N TYR A 37 -3.25 -7.54 -21.11
CA TYR A 37 -4.68 -7.50 -21.44
C TYR A 37 -5.19 -8.87 -21.87
N TYR A 38 -4.47 -9.58 -22.73
CA TYR A 38 -4.83 -10.95 -23.13
C TYR A 38 -4.84 -11.91 -21.92
N SER A 39 -3.84 -11.81 -21.03
CA SER A 39 -3.80 -12.59 -19.78
C SER A 39 -4.95 -12.27 -18.83
N PHE A 40 -5.44 -11.04 -18.82
CA PHE A 40 -6.65 -10.65 -18.09
C PHE A 40 -7.90 -11.30 -18.72
N CYS A 41 -8.10 -11.16 -20.04
CA CYS A 41 -9.23 -11.76 -20.76
C CYS A 41 -9.27 -13.27 -20.53
N ARG A 42 -8.12 -13.95 -20.66
CA ARG A 42 -8.03 -15.40 -20.42
C ARG A 42 -8.44 -15.84 -19.02
N ARG A 43 -8.08 -15.08 -17.97
CA ARG A 43 -8.50 -15.38 -16.60
C ARG A 43 -10.01 -15.19 -16.42
N LYS A 44 -10.56 -14.13 -17.00
CA LYS A 44 -11.99 -13.82 -16.98
C LYS A 44 -12.81 -14.88 -17.71
N SER A 45 -12.42 -15.25 -18.94
CA SER A 45 -13.11 -16.29 -19.72
C SER A 45 -13.02 -17.67 -19.04
N PHE A 46 -11.89 -18.00 -18.40
CA PHE A 46 -11.74 -19.23 -17.61
C PHE A 46 -12.71 -19.28 -16.42
N ALA A 47 -12.78 -18.21 -15.62
CA ALA A 47 -13.68 -18.13 -14.48
C ALA A 47 -15.15 -18.20 -14.90
N ALA A 48 -15.53 -17.48 -15.95
CA ALA A 48 -16.89 -17.50 -16.51
C ALA A 48 -17.26 -18.90 -17.03
N PHE A 49 -16.33 -19.60 -17.69
CA PHE A 49 -16.55 -20.96 -18.16
C PHE A 49 -16.78 -21.94 -17.00
N VAL A 50 -15.96 -21.88 -15.94
CA VAL A 50 -16.18 -22.72 -14.75
C VAL A 50 -17.53 -22.41 -14.09
N ALA A 51 -17.88 -21.13 -13.96
CA ALA A 51 -19.16 -20.70 -13.41
C ALA A 51 -20.35 -21.24 -14.23
N SER A 52 -20.23 -21.27 -15.57
CA SER A 52 -21.26 -21.82 -16.46
C SER A 52 -21.53 -23.32 -16.28
N LYS A 53 -20.62 -24.05 -15.62
CA LYS A 53 -20.77 -25.49 -15.33
C LYS A 53 -21.38 -25.76 -13.97
N LYS A 54 -21.73 -24.73 -13.20
CA LYS A 54 -22.33 -24.87 -11.88
C LYS A 54 -23.80 -25.27 -12.02
N ASP A 55 -24.19 -26.36 -11.39
CA ASP A 55 -25.57 -26.84 -11.35
C ASP A 55 -26.34 -26.10 -10.24
N GLY A 56 -27.47 -25.50 -10.59
CA GLY A 56 -28.30 -24.69 -9.69
C GLY A 56 -29.33 -25.47 -8.87
N SER A 57 -29.35 -26.81 -8.98
CA SER A 57 -30.48 -27.64 -8.52
C SER A 57 -30.28 -28.45 -7.23
N HIS A 58 -29.26 -28.15 -6.41
CA HIS A 58 -28.99 -28.88 -5.15
C HIS A 58 -29.37 -28.06 -3.89
N GLU A 59 -30.34 -28.55 -3.10
CA GLU A 59 -30.85 -27.92 -1.87
C GLU A 59 -29.96 -28.11 -0.61
N GLU A 60 -28.74 -28.63 -0.72
CA GLU A 60 -27.82 -28.77 0.43
C GLU A 60 -26.42 -28.20 0.14
N GLY A 61 -26.25 -26.91 0.44
CA GLY A 61 -25.08 -26.29 1.07
C GLY A 61 -23.70 -26.30 0.37
N SER A 62 -23.50 -27.02 -0.74
CA SER A 62 -22.20 -27.05 -1.43
C SER A 62 -22.34 -26.99 -2.95
N PRO A 63 -21.55 -26.14 -3.64
CA PRO A 63 -21.66 -25.94 -5.08
C PRO A 63 -21.28 -27.22 -5.83
N LEU A 64 -22.16 -27.68 -6.71
CA LEU A 64 -21.93 -28.83 -7.59
C LEU A 64 -21.64 -28.33 -9.01
N TRP A 65 -20.56 -28.81 -9.64
CA TRP A 65 -20.27 -28.54 -11.05
C TRP A 65 -20.40 -29.80 -11.90
N CYS A 66 -20.94 -29.65 -13.10
CA CYS A 66 -21.12 -30.73 -14.06
C CYS A 66 -20.46 -30.37 -15.40
N CYS A 67 -19.41 -31.09 -15.79
CA CYS A 67 -18.68 -30.85 -17.04
C CYS A 67 -18.24 -32.16 -17.68
N CYS A 68 -18.42 -32.31 -19.01
CA CYS A 68 -18.09 -33.52 -19.76
C CYS A 68 -18.67 -34.83 -19.18
N GLY A 69 -19.87 -34.76 -18.58
CA GLY A 69 -20.51 -35.92 -17.92
C GLY A 69 -19.88 -36.33 -16.59
N GLN A 70 -18.97 -35.51 -16.04
CA GLN A 70 -18.37 -35.68 -14.72
C GLN A 70 -18.92 -34.64 -13.75
N THR A 71 -19.07 -35.03 -12.49
CA THR A 71 -19.54 -34.18 -11.40
C THR A 71 -18.39 -33.85 -10.46
N PHE A 72 -18.27 -32.58 -10.08
CA PHE A 72 -17.21 -32.07 -9.22
C PHE A 72 -17.84 -31.35 -8.02
N ILE A 73 -17.37 -31.69 -6.83
CA ILE A 73 -17.80 -31.08 -5.56
C ILE A 73 -16.73 -30.10 -5.07
N GLU A 74 -15.47 -30.36 -5.43
CA GLU A 74 -14.35 -29.48 -5.10
C GLU A 74 -14.03 -28.51 -6.24
N HIS A 75 -13.93 -27.23 -5.90
CA HIS A 75 -13.59 -26.15 -6.83
C HIS A 75 -12.24 -26.40 -7.56
N ALA A 76 -11.24 -26.91 -6.84
CA ALA A 76 -9.94 -27.24 -7.42
C ALA A 76 -10.00 -28.36 -8.48
N ALA A 77 -10.94 -29.30 -8.34
CA ALA A 77 -11.08 -30.44 -9.24
C ALA A 77 -11.68 -30.01 -10.59
N ILE A 78 -12.73 -29.17 -10.57
CA ILE A 78 -13.30 -28.61 -11.81
C ILE A 78 -12.31 -27.69 -12.52
N HIS A 79 -11.53 -26.87 -11.78
CA HIS A 79 -10.48 -26.03 -12.38
C HIS A 79 -9.42 -26.85 -13.12
N LYS A 80 -8.92 -27.94 -12.51
CA LYS A 80 -7.95 -28.84 -13.17
C LYS A 80 -8.55 -29.51 -14.41
N HIS A 81 -9.83 -29.89 -14.35
CA HIS A 81 -10.52 -30.47 -15.49
C HIS A 81 -10.65 -29.46 -16.65
N VAL A 82 -11.17 -28.26 -16.39
CA VAL A 82 -11.35 -27.20 -17.40
C VAL A 82 -10.00 -26.80 -18.02
N ALA A 83 -8.95 -26.63 -17.20
CA ALA A 83 -7.61 -26.30 -17.68
C ALA A 83 -7.00 -27.38 -18.59
N ARG A 84 -7.38 -28.65 -18.42
CA ARG A 84 -6.87 -29.76 -19.23
C ARG A 84 -7.72 -30.04 -20.46
N VAL A 85 -9.04 -30.03 -20.32
CA VAL A 85 -9.99 -30.50 -21.35
C VAL A 85 -10.48 -29.36 -22.24
N HIS A 86 -10.68 -28.17 -21.67
CA HIS A 86 -11.29 -27.03 -22.36
C HIS A 86 -10.30 -25.91 -22.70
N ASN A 87 -8.98 -26.15 -22.60
CA ASN A 87 -7.98 -25.10 -22.82
C ASN A 87 -8.11 -24.41 -24.20
N ALA A 88 -8.44 -25.16 -25.25
CA ALA A 88 -8.65 -24.59 -26.59
C ALA A 88 -9.90 -23.70 -26.67
N GLU A 89 -11.01 -24.10 -26.04
CA GLU A 89 -12.23 -23.29 -25.95
C GLU A 89 -11.99 -22.01 -25.12
N ILE A 90 -11.28 -22.11 -24.00
CA ILE A 90 -10.90 -20.94 -23.19
C ILE A 90 -10.00 -19.99 -23.97
N GLN A 91 -9.06 -20.52 -24.77
CA GLN A 91 -8.19 -19.69 -25.61
C GLN A 91 -8.99 -18.94 -26.69
N GLN A 92 -10.00 -19.58 -27.29
CA GLN A 92 -10.86 -18.92 -28.26
C GLN A 92 -11.72 -17.84 -27.59
N LEU A 93 -12.38 -18.14 -26.47
CA LEU A 93 -13.16 -17.17 -25.71
C LEU A 93 -12.31 -15.97 -25.26
N ALA A 94 -11.08 -16.23 -24.81
CA ALA A 94 -10.14 -15.18 -24.42
C ALA A 94 -9.71 -14.31 -25.60
N GLN A 95 -9.58 -14.88 -26.79
CA GLN A 95 -9.24 -14.16 -28.02
C GLN A 95 -10.42 -13.30 -28.47
N ASP A 96 -11.63 -13.84 -28.51
CA ASP A 96 -12.84 -13.10 -28.90
C ASP A 96 -13.11 -11.93 -27.92
N GLU A 97 -12.94 -12.18 -26.62
CA GLU A 97 -13.10 -11.16 -25.57
C GLU A 97 -12.00 -10.10 -25.63
N TYR A 98 -10.76 -10.49 -25.97
CA TYR A 98 -9.66 -9.57 -26.20
C TYR A 98 -9.89 -8.71 -27.44
N GLU A 99 -10.33 -9.30 -28.56
CA GLU A 99 -10.63 -8.58 -29.80
C GLU A 99 -11.79 -7.61 -29.61
N HIS A 100 -12.83 -7.98 -28.86
CA HIS A 100 -13.94 -7.09 -28.51
C HIS A 100 -13.49 -5.93 -27.60
N LEU A 101 -12.63 -6.20 -26.60
CA LEU A 101 -12.05 -5.13 -25.78
C LEU A 101 -11.18 -4.20 -26.62
N PHE A 102 -10.43 -4.76 -27.58
CA PHE A 102 -9.53 -4.01 -28.43
C PHE A 102 -10.28 -3.18 -29.47
N SER A 103 -11.37 -3.69 -30.06
CA SER A 103 -12.22 -2.91 -30.96
C SER A 103 -13.00 -1.80 -30.23
N GLN A 104 -13.36 -2.00 -28.96
CA GLN A 104 -13.92 -0.94 -28.11
C GLN A 104 -12.89 0.14 -27.76
N LEU A 105 -11.58 -0.20 -27.74
CA LEU A 105 -10.49 0.75 -27.54
C LEU A 105 -10.10 1.48 -28.84
N GLU A 106 -10.34 0.88 -30.02
CA GLU A 106 -10.15 1.52 -31.34
C GLU A 106 -11.33 2.40 -31.78
N GLU A 107 -12.54 2.19 -31.25
CA GLU A 107 -13.72 3.06 -31.48
C GLU A 107 -13.78 4.28 -30.54
N GLU A 108 -12.96 4.31 -29.49
CA GLU A 108 -12.55 5.58 -28.87
C GLU A 108 -11.33 6.11 -29.65
N PRO A 109 -11.27 7.40 -30.01
CA PRO A 109 -10.17 7.89 -30.84
C PRO A 109 -8.84 7.72 -30.09
N GLU A 110 -8.06 6.75 -30.56
CA GLU A 110 -6.78 6.35 -30.00
C GLU A 110 -5.81 7.53 -29.90
N ALA A 111 -5.51 7.87 -28.65
CA ALA A 111 -4.24 8.46 -28.28
C ALA A 111 -3.13 7.45 -28.60
N THR A 112 -2.45 7.61 -29.75
CA THR A 112 -0.98 7.66 -29.87
C THR A 112 -0.59 7.98 -31.33
N GLN A 113 -0.56 9.26 -31.68
CA GLN A 113 0.35 9.76 -32.72
C GLN A 113 1.00 11.04 -32.19
N VAL A 114 2.30 11.16 -32.37
CA VAL A 114 3.01 12.44 -32.26
C VAL A 114 2.39 13.37 -33.31
N ASN A 115 1.51 14.26 -32.87
CA ASN A 115 1.10 15.41 -33.64
C ASN A 115 0.67 16.55 -32.71
N GLU A 116 1.31 17.68 -32.92
CA GLU A 116 0.93 18.99 -32.41
C GLU A 116 -0.56 19.25 -32.73
N HIS A 117 -1.45 19.27 -31.74
CA HIS A 117 -2.66 20.08 -31.74
C HIS A 117 -3.19 20.26 -30.29
N SER A 118 -2.96 21.46 -29.75
CA SER A 118 -3.61 22.12 -28.59
C SER A 118 -3.91 21.20 -27.39
N GLY A 119 -3.06 21.05 -26.37
CA GLY A 119 -2.30 22.13 -25.75
C GLY A 119 -3.20 23.20 -25.13
N GLU A 120 -4.36 22.85 -24.57
CA GLU A 120 -4.72 23.56 -23.34
C GLU A 120 -3.75 23.07 -22.28
N THR A 121 -2.61 23.74 -22.19
CA THR A 121 -1.80 23.72 -20.97
C THR A 121 -2.74 24.15 -19.86
N VAL A 122 -3.20 23.21 -19.04
CA VAL A 122 -3.99 23.56 -17.85
C VAL A 122 -3.11 24.52 -17.06
N ASP A 123 -3.58 25.76 -16.97
CA ASP A 123 -2.80 26.85 -16.41
C ASP A 123 -2.77 26.72 -14.89
N VAL A 124 -1.89 25.85 -14.41
CA VAL A 124 -1.65 25.65 -12.98
C VAL A 124 -1.03 26.89 -12.33
N SER A 125 -0.61 27.90 -13.10
CA SER A 125 0.01 29.12 -12.56
C SER A 125 -0.94 29.90 -11.64
N VAL A 126 -2.25 29.75 -11.85
CA VAL A 126 -3.29 30.33 -10.99
C VAL A 126 -3.17 29.86 -9.53
N TRP A 127 -2.68 28.64 -9.31
CA TRP A 127 -2.49 28.07 -7.97
C TRP A 127 -1.04 28.11 -7.49
N ILE A 128 -0.16 28.77 -8.25
CA ILE A 128 1.23 28.96 -7.85
C ILE A 128 1.36 30.34 -7.19
N PRO A 129 1.78 30.42 -5.92
CA PRO A 129 1.92 31.69 -5.24
C PRO A 129 2.99 32.59 -5.88
N ASP A 130 2.77 33.90 -5.81
CA ASP A 130 3.78 34.90 -6.16
C ASP A 130 4.82 35.00 -5.04
N ILE A 131 6.04 34.54 -5.36
CA ILE A 131 7.20 34.58 -4.47
C ILE A 131 8.32 35.46 -5.04
N SER A 132 8.01 36.35 -5.98
CA SER A 132 8.99 37.23 -6.63
C SER A 132 9.79 38.10 -5.65
N HIS A 133 9.24 38.35 -4.46
CA HIS A 133 9.88 39.07 -3.36
C HIS A 133 10.82 38.21 -2.50
N ILE A 134 10.84 36.89 -2.71
CA ILE A 134 11.65 35.92 -1.95
C ILE A 134 12.85 35.52 -2.80
N SER A 135 14.06 35.60 -2.23
CA SER A 135 15.25 35.17 -2.95
C SER A 135 15.38 33.65 -2.96
N GLU A 136 16.00 33.11 -4.00
CA GLU A 136 16.30 31.67 -4.11
C GLU A 136 17.14 31.15 -2.92
N GLU A 137 18.01 32.00 -2.38
CA GLU A 137 18.83 31.69 -1.21
C GLU A 137 17.98 31.45 0.04
N GLN A 138 16.91 32.23 0.24
CA GLN A 138 16.00 32.06 1.38
C GLN A 138 15.17 30.77 1.29
N LEU A 139 14.92 30.26 0.08
CA LEU A 139 14.22 29.00 -0.12
C LEU A 139 15.12 27.78 0.11
N LYS A 140 16.42 27.92 -0.13
CA LYS A 140 17.41 26.84 -0.05
C LYS A 140 18.15 26.76 1.28
N ASN A 141 18.40 27.89 1.92
CA ASN A 141 19.25 27.98 3.10
C ASN A 141 18.43 28.37 4.33
N GLY A 142 18.54 27.59 5.40
CA GLY A 142 17.89 27.88 6.68
C GLY A 142 17.53 26.61 7.43
N PRO A 143 16.94 26.74 8.63
CA PRO A 143 16.33 25.60 9.31
C PRO A 143 15.24 25.01 8.41
N GLY A 144 15.23 23.68 8.31
CA GLY A 144 14.25 22.94 7.52
C GLY A 144 13.27 22.16 8.38
N ARG A 145 12.22 21.70 7.70
CA ARG A 145 11.29 20.72 8.24
C ARG A 145 10.84 19.77 7.14
N VAL A 146 10.33 18.62 7.56
CA VAL A 146 9.61 17.68 6.70
C VAL A 146 8.13 17.75 7.04
N LEU A 147 7.31 17.95 6.01
CA LEU A 147 5.85 17.88 6.05
C LEU A 147 5.39 16.46 5.72
N LEU A 148 4.37 15.98 6.42
CA LEU A 148 3.63 14.76 6.14
C LEU A 148 2.13 15.08 6.16
N TYR A 149 1.44 14.82 5.06
CA TYR A 149 0.02 15.12 4.94
C TYR A 149 -0.67 14.14 3.98
N TYR A 150 -1.98 14.02 4.11
CA TYR A 150 -2.84 13.37 3.15
C TYR A 150 -4.21 14.03 3.19
N HIS A 151 -4.97 13.89 2.11
CA HIS A 151 -6.36 14.30 2.08
C HIS A 151 -7.12 13.40 1.09
N TYR A 152 -8.16 12.73 1.59
CA TYR A 152 -9.06 11.94 0.75
C TYR A 152 -10.19 12.84 0.25
N CYS A 153 -10.30 12.96 -1.07
CA CYS A 153 -11.35 13.71 -1.76
C CYS A 153 -11.49 13.17 -3.18
N CYS A 154 -12.62 13.46 -3.84
CA CYS A 154 -12.75 13.14 -5.26
C CYS A 154 -11.90 14.09 -6.09
N VAL A 155 -10.91 13.55 -6.82
CA VAL A 155 -10.05 14.29 -7.75
C VAL A 155 -10.39 13.85 -9.17
N GLU A 156 -11.15 14.67 -9.90
CA GLU A 156 -11.58 14.35 -11.27
C GLU A 156 -10.39 14.27 -12.24
N GLU A 157 -9.45 15.20 -12.12
CA GLU A 157 -8.26 15.28 -12.99
C GLU A 157 -6.94 15.17 -12.20
N PRO A 158 -6.53 13.95 -11.77
CA PRO A 158 -5.30 13.76 -11.00
C PRO A 158 -4.03 14.28 -11.69
N HIS A 159 -4.02 14.30 -13.03
CA HIS A 159 -2.89 14.81 -13.81
C HIS A 159 -2.68 16.32 -13.65
N VAL A 160 -3.77 17.09 -13.49
CA VAL A 160 -3.72 18.54 -13.27
C VAL A 160 -3.13 18.85 -11.90
N ILE A 161 -3.61 18.17 -10.86
CA ILE A 161 -3.06 18.29 -9.50
C ILE A 161 -1.60 17.83 -9.48
N CYS A 162 -1.26 16.74 -10.16
CA CYS A 162 0.13 16.28 -10.28
C CYS A 162 1.05 17.33 -10.93
N ALA A 163 0.58 18.02 -11.99
CA ALA A 163 1.34 19.09 -12.63
C ALA A 163 1.53 20.30 -11.71
N TRP A 164 0.47 20.72 -11.01
CA TRP A 164 0.54 21.80 -10.02
C TRP A 164 1.52 21.46 -8.89
N GLN A 165 1.41 20.27 -8.31
CA GLN A 165 2.28 19.80 -7.23
C GLN A 165 3.75 19.74 -7.64
N LYS A 166 4.02 19.27 -8.87
CA LYS A 166 5.38 19.26 -9.41
C LYS A 166 5.94 20.67 -9.55
N ALA A 167 5.19 21.58 -10.19
CA ALA A 167 5.62 22.97 -10.39
C ALA A 167 5.82 23.71 -9.06
N LEU A 168 4.91 23.53 -8.10
CA LEU A 168 4.98 24.13 -6.77
C LEU A 168 6.21 23.66 -6.00
N CYS A 169 6.44 22.35 -5.91
CA CYS A 169 7.60 21.78 -5.22
C CYS A 169 8.92 22.20 -5.87
N GLU A 170 9.00 22.20 -7.21
CA GLU A 170 10.22 22.64 -7.94
C GLU A 170 10.52 24.12 -7.69
N LYS A 171 9.50 24.98 -7.75
CA LYS A 171 9.62 26.42 -7.49
C LYS A 171 10.04 26.73 -6.05
N LEU A 172 9.65 25.89 -5.09
CA LEU A 172 9.99 26.02 -3.67
C LEU A 172 11.25 25.22 -3.27
N HIS A 173 11.94 24.59 -4.22
CA HIS A 173 13.11 23.73 -3.97
C HIS A 173 12.86 22.60 -2.95
N LEU A 174 11.65 22.06 -2.94
CA LEU A 174 11.29 20.92 -2.10
C LEU A 174 11.73 19.61 -2.75
N THR A 175 12.13 18.66 -1.91
CA THR A 175 12.32 17.26 -2.30
C THR A 175 11.31 16.39 -1.55
N GLY A 176 11.15 15.13 -1.97
CA GLY A 176 10.19 14.23 -1.33
C GLY A 176 9.30 13.52 -2.32
N LYS A 177 8.12 13.11 -1.87
CA LYS A 177 7.20 12.28 -2.65
C LYS A 177 5.79 12.80 -2.51
N VAL A 178 5.09 12.95 -3.63
CA VAL A 178 3.66 13.29 -3.68
C VAL A 178 2.97 12.29 -4.60
N ARG A 179 1.92 11.66 -4.09
CA ARG A 179 1.05 10.73 -4.81
C ARG A 179 -0.31 11.38 -4.97
N VAL A 180 -0.78 11.44 -6.20
CA VAL A 180 -2.14 11.90 -6.52
C VAL A 180 -2.90 10.72 -7.11
N ALA A 181 -4.15 10.54 -6.71
CA ALA A 181 -5.07 9.58 -7.31
C ALA A 181 -6.45 10.22 -7.40
N THR A 182 -7.42 9.53 -8.02
CA THR A 182 -8.82 9.96 -8.04
C THR A 182 -9.43 10.02 -6.64
N GLU A 183 -8.88 9.27 -5.67
CA GLU A 183 -9.29 9.28 -4.27
C GLU A 183 -8.56 10.33 -3.41
N GLY A 184 -7.69 11.18 -3.97
CA GLY A 184 -7.10 12.30 -3.22
C GLY A 184 -5.60 12.52 -3.44
N ILE A 185 -4.93 13.01 -2.38
CA ILE A 185 -3.50 13.32 -2.37
C ILE A 185 -2.81 12.81 -1.09
N ASN A 186 -1.56 12.39 -1.22
CA ASN A 186 -0.67 12.02 -0.11
C ASN A 186 0.73 12.53 -0.38
N GLY A 187 1.34 13.21 0.58
CA GLY A 187 2.68 13.76 0.41
C GLY A 187 3.56 13.70 1.65
N THR A 188 4.86 13.56 1.37
CA THR A 188 5.91 13.83 2.32
C THR A 188 6.98 14.65 1.62
N VAL A 189 7.13 15.92 2.01
CA VAL A 189 8.05 16.87 1.35
C VAL A 189 8.93 17.56 2.38
N GLY A 190 10.19 17.79 2.01
CA GLY A 190 11.19 18.43 2.86
C GLY A 190 11.76 19.68 2.21
N GLY A 191 12.02 20.71 3.02
CA GLY A 191 12.62 21.96 2.58
C GLY A 191 12.85 22.91 3.76
N THR A 192 13.20 24.16 3.45
CA THR A 192 13.32 25.20 4.49
C THR A 192 11.97 25.50 5.14
N ASN A 193 12.00 26.06 6.34
CA ASN A 193 10.78 26.50 7.04
C ASN A 193 9.95 27.47 6.19
N LEU A 194 10.60 28.42 5.51
CA LEU A 194 9.91 29.36 4.62
C LEU A 194 9.23 28.65 3.44
N ALA A 195 9.96 27.77 2.74
CA ALA A 195 9.42 27.05 1.59
C ALA A 195 8.23 26.16 1.99
N THR A 196 8.31 25.50 3.14
CA THR A 196 7.24 24.64 3.65
C THR A 196 6.01 25.43 4.13
N ASP A 197 6.18 26.62 4.72
CA ASP A 197 5.04 27.49 5.07
C ASP A 197 4.29 27.96 3.82
N ILE A 198 5.01 28.36 2.77
CA ILE A 198 4.40 28.74 1.48
C ILE A 198 3.67 27.56 0.85
N TYR A 199 4.25 26.36 0.95
CA TYR A 199 3.64 25.14 0.45
C TYR A 199 2.31 24.83 1.16
N ILE A 200 2.27 24.93 2.49
CA ILE A 200 1.05 24.75 3.29
C ILE A 200 -0.01 25.76 2.85
N GLU A 201 0.35 27.04 2.73
CA GLU A 201 -0.61 28.07 2.34
C GLU A 201 -1.18 27.86 0.94
N ALA A 202 -0.34 27.43 -0.02
CA ALA A 202 -0.79 27.08 -1.36
C ALA A 202 -1.75 25.89 -1.37
N MET A 203 -1.50 24.87 -0.54
CA MET A 203 -2.40 23.72 -0.37
C MET A 203 -3.75 24.14 0.21
N ARG A 204 -3.74 24.97 1.26
CA ARG A 204 -4.96 25.46 1.94
C ARG A 204 -5.79 26.39 1.05
N SER A 205 -5.12 27.17 0.20
CA SER A 205 -5.76 28.08 -0.75
C SER A 205 -6.38 27.36 -1.94
N HIS A 206 -6.03 26.09 -2.18
CA HIS A 206 -6.54 25.34 -3.32
C HIS A 206 -8.00 24.89 -3.05
N PRO A 207 -8.97 25.23 -3.92
CA PRO A 207 -10.39 25.05 -3.64
C PRO A 207 -10.83 23.59 -3.47
N LEU A 208 -10.03 22.65 -4.00
CA LEU A 208 -10.32 21.21 -3.92
C LEU A 208 -10.08 20.60 -2.53
N PHE A 209 -9.07 21.06 -1.79
CA PHE A 209 -8.50 20.27 -0.69
C PHE A 209 -9.04 20.65 0.69
N GLU A 210 -9.67 21.82 0.86
CA GLU A 210 -10.29 22.27 2.14
C GLU A 210 -9.46 21.92 3.39
N MET A 211 -8.12 21.93 3.29
CA MET A 211 -7.24 21.47 4.35
C MET A 211 -6.98 22.56 5.37
N ASP A 212 -6.74 22.15 6.61
CA ASP A 212 -6.28 23.02 7.67
C ASP A 212 -4.78 22.87 7.91
N GLU A 213 -4.19 23.83 8.62
CA GLU A 213 -2.76 23.78 8.99
C GLU A 213 -2.43 22.51 9.81
N GLU A 214 -3.37 22.03 10.62
CA GLU A 214 -3.19 20.84 11.46
C GLU A 214 -3.07 19.51 10.68
N ASP A 215 -3.51 19.49 9.42
CA ASP A 215 -3.37 18.33 8.54
C ASP A 215 -1.91 18.06 8.16
N PHE A 216 -1.09 19.12 8.18
CA PHE A 216 0.34 19.10 7.88
C PHE A 216 1.15 18.79 9.13
N LYS A 217 1.52 17.52 9.27
CA LYS A 217 2.36 17.04 10.36
C LYS A 217 3.81 17.43 10.09
N THR A 218 4.49 18.04 11.06
CA THR A 218 5.86 18.53 10.90
C THR A 218 6.87 17.70 11.69
N SER A 219 8.12 17.65 11.21
CA SER A 219 9.25 17.08 11.94
C SER A 219 10.57 17.75 11.50
N ASP A 220 11.58 17.74 12.35
CA ASP A 220 12.91 18.28 12.04
C ASP A 220 13.56 17.55 10.86
N GLY A 221 14.13 18.29 9.91
CA GLY A 221 14.78 17.74 8.73
C GLY A 221 14.85 18.78 7.62
N GLY A 222 14.67 18.37 6.38
CA GLY A 222 14.74 19.28 5.24
C GLY A 222 14.79 18.54 3.91
N ALA A 223 15.22 19.24 2.87
CA ALA A 223 15.32 18.69 1.51
C ALA A 223 16.35 17.54 1.43
N GLU A 224 17.36 17.55 2.29
CA GLU A 224 18.39 16.53 2.40
C GLU A 224 17.86 15.18 2.90
N CYS A 225 16.66 15.13 3.46
CA CYS A 225 16.03 13.87 3.91
C CYS A 225 15.58 12.99 2.75
N PHE A 226 15.49 13.54 1.53
CA PHE A 226 15.05 12.82 0.34
C PHE A 226 16.07 12.96 -0.78
N THR A 227 16.29 11.87 -1.53
CA THR A 227 17.25 11.86 -2.63
C THR A 227 16.81 12.72 -3.81
N GLU A 228 15.50 12.82 -4.06
CA GLU A 228 14.91 13.54 -5.18
C GLU A 228 13.43 13.86 -4.91
N LEU A 229 12.84 14.70 -5.76
CA LEU A 229 11.40 14.93 -5.81
C LEU A 229 10.72 13.91 -6.73
N LYS A 230 9.68 13.23 -6.24
CA LYS A 230 8.81 12.34 -7.03
C LYS A 230 7.36 12.73 -6.87
N VAL A 231 6.80 13.33 -7.91
CA VAL A 231 5.37 13.62 -8.00
C VAL A 231 4.77 12.74 -9.09
N GLY A 232 3.69 12.01 -8.80
CA GLY A 232 3.11 11.11 -9.77
C GLY A 232 1.63 10.81 -9.52
N VAL A 233 0.95 10.44 -10.61
CA VAL A 233 -0.41 9.91 -10.59
C VAL A 233 -0.36 8.40 -10.37
N TYR A 234 -1.20 7.92 -9.46
CA TYR A 234 -1.31 6.52 -9.09
C TYR A 234 -2.79 6.11 -9.00
N LYS A 235 -3.04 4.80 -8.94
CA LYS A 235 -4.39 4.27 -8.65
C LYS A 235 -4.84 4.55 -7.22
N GLU A 236 -3.89 4.47 -6.28
CA GLU A 236 -4.14 4.64 -4.86
C GLU A 236 -3.10 5.61 -4.26
N ILE A 237 -3.55 6.54 -3.42
CA ILE A 237 -2.65 7.44 -2.68
C ILE A 237 -1.86 6.71 -1.60
N VAL A 238 -2.38 5.58 -1.13
CA VAL A 238 -1.66 4.56 -0.35
C VAL A 238 -2.04 3.16 -0.88
N PRO A 239 -1.10 2.37 -1.42
CA PRO A 239 -1.43 1.11 -2.07
C PRO A 239 -1.84 0.03 -1.05
N MET A 240 -3.16 -0.19 -0.93
CA MET A 240 -3.77 -1.33 -0.25
C MET A 240 -3.98 -2.50 -1.21
N GLY A 241 -3.95 -2.26 -2.52
CA GLY A 241 -4.12 -3.31 -3.53
C GLY A 241 -5.58 -3.76 -3.69
N VAL A 242 -6.52 -2.98 -3.16
CA VAL A 242 -7.96 -3.13 -3.37
C VAL A 242 -8.43 -1.91 -4.13
N ASP A 243 -9.21 -2.11 -5.17
CA ASP A 243 -9.72 -1.04 -6.01
C ASP A 243 -10.52 -0.02 -5.18
N PRO A 244 -10.24 1.30 -5.30
CA PRO A 244 -11.02 2.33 -4.64
C PRO A 244 -12.51 2.34 -4.98
N ASP A 245 -12.88 1.88 -6.17
CA ASP A 245 -14.29 1.81 -6.57
C ASP A 245 -15.03 0.64 -5.89
N LEU A 246 -14.29 -0.37 -5.42
CA LEU A 246 -14.86 -1.51 -4.68
C LEU A 246 -14.99 -1.22 -3.19
N ILE A 247 -13.99 -0.58 -2.59
CA ILE A 247 -13.98 -0.20 -1.18
C ILE A 247 -13.56 1.26 -1.09
N SER A 248 -14.55 2.12 -0.80
CA SER A 248 -14.34 3.56 -0.62
C SER A 248 -13.78 3.87 0.77
N TYR A 249 -12.93 4.89 0.85
CA TYR A 249 -12.47 5.46 2.12
C TYR A 249 -13.62 6.05 2.96
N GLU A 250 -14.76 6.37 2.35
CA GLU A 250 -15.96 6.87 3.05
C GLU A 250 -16.56 5.84 4.02
N LEU A 251 -16.22 4.55 3.83
CA LEU A 251 -16.59 3.47 4.75
C LEU A 251 -15.64 3.35 5.94
N ALA A 252 -14.72 4.28 6.14
CA ALA A 252 -13.75 4.24 7.25
C ALA A 252 -14.42 4.10 8.63
N GLY A 253 -13.63 3.61 9.59
CA GLY A 253 -14.01 3.54 10.99
C GLY A 253 -14.17 4.91 11.63
N VAL A 254 -14.73 4.93 12.83
CA VAL A 254 -14.95 6.17 13.59
C VAL A 254 -13.59 6.74 14.02
N HIS A 255 -13.31 7.98 13.65
CA HIS A 255 -12.11 8.70 14.10
C HIS A 255 -12.22 9.01 15.60
N LEU A 256 -11.20 8.60 16.35
CA LEU A 256 -11.00 9.01 17.74
C LEU A 256 -9.91 10.08 17.80
N GLU A 257 -10.19 11.16 18.50
CA GLU A 257 -9.16 12.14 18.85
C GLU A 257 -8.08 11.50 19.74
N PRO A 258 -6.84 12.01 19.77
CA PRO A 258 -5.77 11.43 20.58
C PRO A 258 -6.14 11.17 22.05
N ASP A 259 -6.88 12.08 22.69
CA ASP A 259 -7.33 11.94 24.08
C ASP A 259 -8.36 10.81 24.27
N GLU A 260 -9.22 10.58 23.28
CA GLU A 260 -10.20 9.48 23.31
C GLU A 260 -9.52 8.14 23.08
N PHE A 261 -8.64 8.08 22.07
CA PHE A 261 -7.85 6.89 21.77
C PHE A 261 -6.96 6.51 22.96
N HIS A 262 -6.35 7.49 23.65
CA HIS A 262 -5.55 7.23 24.85
C HIS A 262 -6.37 6.54 25.94
N LYS A 263 -7.59 6.99 26.22
CA LYS A 263 -8.50 6.39 27.21
C LYS A 263 -8.89 4.97 26.82
N GLU A 264 -9.14 4.73 25.53
CA GLU A 264 -9.47 3.40 25.02
C GLU A 264 -8.31 2.42 25.19
N VAL A 265 -7.07 2.87 24.92
CA VAL A 265 -5.86 2.08 25.17
C VAL A 265 -5.64 1.87 26.67
N GLU A 266 -5.80 2.90 27.50
CA GLU A 266 -5.69 2.77 28.97
C GLU A 266 -6.69 1.74 29.53
N ALA A 267 -7.94 1.78 29.05
CA ALA A 267 -8.98 0.83 29.42
C ALA A 267 -8.65 -0.60 28.98
N LEU A 268 -8.05 -0.78 27.80
CA LEU A 268 -7.56 -2.08 27.33
C LEU A 268 -6.47 -2.61 28.28
N LEU A 269 -5.45 -1.81 28.58
CA LEU A 269 -4.32 -2.21 29.42
C LEU A 269 -4.74 -2.50 30.87
N THR A 270 -5.72 -1.76 31.40
CA THR A 270 -6.21 -1.95 32.78
C THR A 270 -7.01 -3.25 32.94
N LYS A 271 -7.69 -3.71 31.89
CA LYS A 271 -8.48 -4.96 31.91
C LYS A 271 -7.61 -6.22 31.80
N GLY A 272 -6.39 -6.10 31.28
CA GLY A 272 -5.45 -7.21 31.09
C GLY A 272 -6.05 -8.36 30.25
N ASP A 273 -5.54 -9.58 30.45
CA ASP A 273 -5.97 -10.79 29.69
C ASP A 273 -7.39 -11.27 30.01
N SER A 274 -8.08 -10.60 30.94
CA SER A 274 -9.40 -11.02 31.43
C SER A 274 -10.55 -10.66 30.48
N CYS A 275 -10.29 -9.86 29.44
CA CYS A 275 -11.29 -9.39 28.48
C CYS A 275 -10.68 -9.29 27.08
N ASN A 276 -11.06 -10.21 26.19
CA ASN A 276 -10.58 -10.28 24.81
C ASN A 276 -11.49 -9.50 23.83
N ASP A 277 -12.22 -8.49 24.31
CA ASP A 277 -13.26 -7.79 23.54
C ASP A 277 -12.73 -6.62 22.73
N THR A 278 -11.44 -6.29 22.84
CA THR A 278 -10.83 -5.15 22.16
C THR A 278 -9.48 -5.53 21.56
N VAL A 279 -9.27 -5.15 20.30
CA VAL A 279 -8.01 -5.37 19.56
C VAL A 279 -7.41 -4.02 19.24
N LEU A 280 -6.18 -3.79 19.67
CA LEU A 280 -5.37 -2.65 19.25
C LEU A 280 -4.53 -3.06 18.04
N LEU A 281 -4.89 -2.62 16.84
CA LEU A 281 -4.35 -3.10 15.57
C LEU A 281 -3.38 -2.09 14.93
N ASP A 282 -2.13 -2.49 14.76
CA ASP A 282 -1.14 -1.75 13.97
C ASP A 282 -1.33 -2.02 12.48
N CYS A 283 -1.63 -0.99 11.68
CA CYS A 283 -1.80 -1.12 10.23
C CYS A 283 -0.48 -0.95 9.45
N ARG A 284 0.66 -0.93 10.15
CA ARG A 284 1.96 -0.67 9.55
C ARG A 284 2.65 -1.93 9.08
N ASN A 285 3.73 -1.76 8.31
CA ASN A 285 4.57 -2.89 7.93
C ASN A 285 5.42 -3.34 9.12
N TYR A 286 5.81 -4.61 9.15
CA TYR A 286 6.53 -5.21 10.28
C TYR A 286 7.78 -4.42 10.70
N TYR A 287 8.52 -3.83 9.76
CA TYR A 287 9.75 -3.09 10.06
C TYR A 287 9.48 -1.76 10.76
N GLU A 288 8.26 -1.24 10.64
CA GLU A 288 7.83 -0.04 11.36
C GLU A 288 7.50 -0.40 12.80
N SER A 289 6.65 -1.42 12.99
CA SER A 289 6.23 -1.93 14.30
C SER A 289 7.40 -2.47 15.11
N LYS A 290 8.40 -3.05 14.43
CA LYS A 290 9.58 -3.64 15.07
C LYS A 290 10.36 -2.62 15.92
N ILE A 291 10.48 -1.37 15.48
CA ILE A 291 11.26 -0.34 16.21
C ILE A 291 10.40 0.57 17.09
N GLY A 292 9.08 0.51 16.96
CA GLY A 292 8.18 1.19 17.86
C GLY A 292 6.74 0.80 17.60
N GLN A 293 5.95 0.63 18.65
CA GLN A 293 4.54 0.23 18.60
C GLN A 293 3.84 0.56 19.91
N PHE A 294 2.50 0.50 19.93
CA PHE A 294 1.76 0.56 21.18
C PHE A 294 1.94 -0.72 22.00
N THR A 295 1.93 -0.58 23.32
CA THR A 295 1.98 -1.74 24.23
C THR A 295 0.73 -2.62 24.02
N GLN A 296 0.90 -3.95 23.99
CA GLN A 296 -0.18 -4.94 23.79
C GLN A 296 -0.98 -4.78 22.48
N CYS A 297 -0.38 -4.26 21.41
CA CYS A 297 -1.02 -4.25 20.10
C CYS A 297 -0.85 -5.57 19.33
N LEU A 298 -1.84 -5.91 18.51
CA LEU A 298 -1.72 -6.83 17.39
C LEU A 298 -0.97 -6.11 16.26
N ALA A 299 0.24 -6.55 15.97
CA ALA A 299 1.08 -6.00 14.91
C ALA A 299 1.32 -7.05 13.81
N PRO A 300 0.53 -7.04 12.72
CA PRO A 300 0.65 -8.00 11.64
C PRO A 300 2.06 -7.98 11.04
N ASN A 301 2.67 -9.16 10.86
CA ASN A 301 4.01 -9.28 10.27
C ASN A 301 4.00 -9.12 8.72
N ILE A 302 3.21 -8.17 8.21
CA ILE A 302 3.08 -7.88 6.79
C ILE A 302 4.26 -7.04 6.30
N ARG A 303 4.76 -7.33 5.09
CA ARG A 303 5.85 -6.56 4.46
C ARG A 303 5.35 -5.30 3.76
N LYS A 304 4.13 -5.35 3.23
CA LYS A 304 3.50 -4.27 2.47
C LYS A 304 2.07 -4.11 2.94
N PHE A 305 1.58 -2.88 2.97
CA PHE A 305 0.18 -2.61 3.27
C PHE A 305 -0.77 -3.27 2.26
N SER A 306 -0.32 -3.54 1.03
CA SER A 306 -1.07 -4.31 0.05
C SER A 306 -1.36 -5.77 0.45
N TYR A 307 -0.77 -6.27 1.53
CA TYR A 307 -1.04 -7.61 2.07
C TYR A 307 -2.02 -7.57 3.25
N PHE A 308 -2.41 -6.38 3.71
CA PHE A 308 -3.34 -6.19 4.80
C PHE A 308 -4.73 -6.79 4.52
N PRO A 309 -5.32 -6.63 3.32
CA PRO A 309 -6.59 -7.29 2.98
C PRO A 309 -6.55 -8.81 3.17
N ASP A 310 -5.54 -9.44 2.56
CA ASP A 310 -5.31 -10.88 2.64
C ASP A 310 -5.11 -11.35 4.10
N TYR A 311 -4.41 -10.54 4.93
CA TYR A 311 -4.23 -10.82 6.35
C TYR A 311 -5.55 -10.76 7.12
N VAL A 312 -6.37 -9.74 6.89
CA VAL A 312 -7.69 -9.64 7.53
C VAL A 312 -8.55 -10.86 7.19
N ASP A 313 -8.61 -11.23 5.91
CA ASP A 313 -9.42 -12.36 5.44
C ASP A 313 -9.02 -13.70 6.07
N GLN A 314 -7.73 -13.91 6.32
CA GLN A 314 -7.24 -15.14 6.95
C GLN A 314 -7.39 -15.15 8.47
N ASN A 315 -7.63 -13.99 9.09
CA ASN A 315 -7.65 -13.83 10.53
C ASN A 315 -8.98 -13.19 11.03
N LEU A 316 -10.09 -13.36 10.29
CA LEU A 316 -11.40 -12.77 10.64
C LEU A 316 -11.85 -13.10 12.08
N GLU A 317 -11.54 -14.29 12.57
CA GLU A 317 -11.86 -14.71 13.93
C GLU A 317 -11.14 -13.87 15.01
N LEU A 318 -9.99 -13.25 14.70
CA LEU A 318 -9.34 -12.33 15.63
C LEU A 318 -10.18 -11.08 15.89
N PHE A 319 -11.06 -10.72 14.96
CA PHE A 319 -11.84 -9.48 14.97
C PHE A 319 -13.34 -9.71 15.26
N ARG A 320 -13.82 -10.95 15.20
CA ARG A 320 -15.23 -11.30 15.38
C ARG A 320 -15.79 -10.82 16.73
N ASP A 321 -16.87 -10.06 16.69
CA ASP A 321 -17.57 -9.45 17.83
C ASP A 321 -16.71 -8.53 18.71
N LYS A 322 -15.55 -8.09 18.20
CA LYS A 322 -14.63 -7.21 18.94
C LYS A 322 -14.74 -5.77 18.52
N LYS A 323 -14.36 -4.90 19.46
CA LYS A 323 -14.00 -3.51 19.17
C LYS A 323 -12.57 -3.46 18.65
N VAL A 324 -12.31 -2.80 17.53
CA VAL A 324 -10.97 -2.69 16.95
C VAL A 324 -10.51 -1.23 16.97
N LEU A 325 -9.35 -0.97 17.58
CA LEU A 325 -8.69 0.33 17.63
C LEU A 325 -7.51 0.30 16.64
N MET A 326 -7.64 0.97 15.51
CA MET A 326 -6.64 0.96 14.44
C MET A 326 -5.73 2.17 14.50
N TYR A 327 -4.44 1.99 14.21
CA TYR A 327 -3.50 3.09 14.10
C TYR A 327 -2.44 2.84 13.02
N CYS A 328 -1.84 3.93 12.53
CA CYS A 328 -0.64 3.90 11.70
C CYS A 328 0.15 5.21 11.91
N THR A 329 1.22 5.43 11.14
CA THR A 329 2.11 6.60 11.31
C THR A 329 1.37 7.94 11.32
N GLY A 330 0.56 8.21 10.29
CA GLY A 330 -0.08 9.52 10.10
C GLY A 330 -1.59 9.47 9.88
N GLY A 331 -2.23 8.29 9.86
CA GLY A 331 -3.67 8.11 9.67
C GLY A 331 -4.07 7.47 8.33
N ILE A 332 -3.40 7.82 7.23
CA ILE A 332 -3.81 7.45 5.85
C ILE A 332 -4.12 5.96 5.62
N ARG A 333 -3.34 5.02 6.19
CA ARG A 333 -3.61 3.58 6.03
C ARG A 333 -4.86 3.13 6.75
N CYS A 334 -5.19 3.78 7.87
CA CYS A 334 -6.36 3.44 8.65
C CYS A 334 -7.65 3.78 7.90
N GLU A 335 -7.67 4.83 7.07
CA GLU A 335 -8.86 5.19 6.27
C GLU A 335 -9.31 4.01 5.39
N ARG A 336 -8.39 3.49 4.56
CA ARG A 336 -8.64 2.33 3.70
C ARG A 336 -8.76 1.02 4.49
N GLY A 337 -7.87 0.82 5.46
CA GLY A 337 -7.80 -0.42 6.22
C GLY A 337 -9.03 -0.66 7.09
N SER A 338 -9.54 0.39 7.75
CA SER A 338 -10.75 0.32 8.57
C SER A 338 -12.00 0.16 7.70
N ALA A 339 -12.06 0.84 6.54
CA ALA A 339 -13.11 0.61 5.54
C ALA A 339 -13.16 -0.86 5.09
N TYR A 340 -11.99 -1.44 4.79
CA TYR A 340 -11.88 -2.84 4.43
C TYR A 340 -12.33 -3.77 5.57
N LEU A 341 -11.89 -3.51 6.81
CA LEU A 341 -12.28 -4.33 7.95
C LEU A 341 -13.78 -4.24 8.24
N ARG A 342 -14.37 -3.05 8.14
CA ARG A 342 -15.82 -2.84 8.28
C ARG A 342 -16.61 -3.55 7.20
N SER A 343 -16.11 -3.61 5.97
CA SER A 343 -16.78 -4.31 4.87
C SER A 343 -16.89 -5.83 5.08
N LYS A 344 -16.16 -6.41 6.06
CA LYS A 344 -16.24 -7.82 6.42
C LYS A 344 -17.39 -8.14 7.38
N ASP A 345 -17.96 -7.12 8.03
CA ASP A 345 -19.11 -7.26 8.92
C ASP A 345 -18.93 -8.31 10.04
N VAL A 346 -17.71 -8.44 10.56
CA VAL A 346 -17.39 -9.34 11.69
C VAL A 346 -17.14 -8.58 12.99
N CYS A 347 -16.73 -7.31 12.91
CA CYS A 347 -16.39 -6.50 14.08
C CYS A 347 -17.64 -5.92 14.72
N LYS A 348 -17.61 -5.74 16.04
CA LYS A 348 -18.64 -4.97 16.75
C LYS A 348 -18.53 -3.48 16.41
N GLU A 349 -17.32 -2.93 16.51
CA GLU A 349 -17.01 -1.52 16.26
C GLU A 349 -15.58 -1.39 15.72
N VAL A 350 -15.36 -0.44 14.82
CA VAL A 350 -14.02 -0.13 14.28
C VAL A 350 -13.75 1.36 14.46
N TYR A 351 -12.71 1.65 15.22
CA TYR A 351 -12.23 2.98 15.54
C TYR A 351 -10.83 3.17 14.97
N GLN A 352 -10.44 4.41 14.68
CA GLN A 352 -9.11 4.74 14.20
C GLN A 352 -8.56 6.01 14.83
N LEU A 353 -7.26 6.03 15.11
CA LEU A 353 -6.57 7.19 15.67
C LEU A 353 -6.45 8.33 14.64
N LYS A 354 -7.16 9.43 14.88
CA LYS A 354 -7.07 10.63 14.04
C LYS A 354 -5.66 11.22 14.08
N GLY A 355 -5.11 11.51 12.91
CA GLY A 355 -3.74 12.01 12.76
C GLY A 355 -2.63 11.00 13.05
N GLY A 356 -2.97 9.75 13.38
CA GLY A 356 -2.04 8.65 13.62
C GLY A 356 -1.13 8.84 14.83
N ILE A 357 -0.08 8.00 14.89
CA ILE A 357 0.91 8.00 15.97
C ILE A 357 1.56 9.39 16.12
N HIS A 358 1.76 10.11 15.01
CA HIS A 358 2.36 11.44 15.03
C HIS A 358 1.58 12.41 15.94
N LYS A 359 0.27 12.58 15.73
CA LYS A 359 -0.57 13.43 16.60
C LYS A 359 -0.71 12.87 18.02
N TYR A 360 -0.72 11.56 18.18
CA TYR A 360 -0.73 10.96 19.52
C TYR A 360 0.53 11.30 20.32
N LEU A 361 1.71 11.27 19.71
CA LEU A 361 2.97 11.58 20.38
C LEU A 361 3.13 13.07 20.69
N GLU A 362 2.59 13.96 19.85
CA GLU A 362 2.51 15.40 20.18
C GLU A 362 1.70 15.63 21.46
N ARG A 363 0.62 14.87 21.64
CA ARG A 363 -0.28 15.00 22.79
C ARG A 363 0.18 14.23 24.03
N PHE A 364 0.73 13.03 23.83
CA PHE A 364 1.13 12.07 24.86
C PHE A 364 2.55 11.52 24.59
N PRO A 365 3.60 12.35 24.75
CA PRO A 365 4.98 11.92 24.51
C PRO A 365 5.40 10.73 25.38
N GLU A 366 4.92 10.71 26.64
CA GLU A 366 5.13 9.62 27.61
C GLU A 366 3.93 8.66 27.67
N GLY A 367 3.14 8.57 26.59
CA GLY A 367 1.92 7.75 26.51
C GLY A 367 2.18 6.24 26.47
N PHE A 368 1.36 5.49 25.73
CA PHE A 368 1.47 4.03 25.64
C PHE A 368 2.29 3.52 24.45
N TYR A 369 2.68 4.41 23.54
CA TYR A 369 3.59 4.10 22.44
C TYR A 369 5.03 3.95 22.97
N ARG A 370 5.74 2.92 22.52
CA ARG A 370 7.11 2.60 22.95
C ARG A 370 8.02 2.55 21.73
N GLY A 371 9.24 3.08 21.84
CA GLY A 371 10.23 3.01 20.77
C GLY A 371 10.28 4.25 19.88
N LYS A 372 10.56 4.04 18.60
CA LYS A 372 10.68 5.11 17.60
C LYS A 372 9.56 5.07 16.56
N LEU A 373 9.24 6.23 15.99
CA LEU A 373 8.28 6.32 14.91
C LEU A 373 9.02 6.21 13.57
N PHE A 374 8.78 5.12 12.83
CA PHE A 374 9.35 4.95 11.50
C PHE A 374 8.86 6.01 10.51
N VAL A 375 9.77 6.58 9.72
CA VAL A 375 9.49 7.56 8.65
C VAL A 375 10.08 7.10 7.31
N PHE A 376 9.43 7.46 6.20
CA PHE A 376 9.71 6.92 4.86
C PHE A 376 10.73 7.75 4.06
N ASP A 377 11.80 8.18 4.76
CA ASP A 377 12.90 9.01 4.27
C ASP A 377 14.23 8.57 4.88
N GLU A 378 15.34 9.23 4.54
CA GLU A 378 16.70 8.82 4.94
C GLU A 378 16.93 8.81 6.46
N ARG A 379 16.04 9.44 7.26
CA ARG A 379 16.12 9.40 8.73
C ARG A 379 15.73 8.03 9.28
N TYR A 380 14.93 7.24 8.55
CA TYR A 380 14.28 5.98 8.94
C TYR A 380 13.36 6.03 10.16
N ALA A 381 13.67 6.84 11.18
CA ALA A 381 12.83 6.98 12.36
C ALA A 381 13.03 8.34 13.03
N ILE A 382 11.98 8.84 13.67
CA ILE A 382 12.03 9.99 14.58
C ILE A 382 11.79 9.52 16.01
N SER A 383 12.51 10.12 16.96
CA SER A 383 12.48 9.70 18.37
C SER A 383 11.13 10.04 18.99
N SER A 384 10.53 9.07 19.72
CA SER A 384 9.32 9.33 20.50
C SER A 384 9.59 9.29 22.00
N ASN A 385 10.34 8.29 22.46
CA ASN A 385 10.88 8.18 23.81
C ASN A 385 12.23 7.44 23.79
N SER A 386 12.80 7.18 24.96
CA SER A 386 14.10 6.50 25.11
C SER A 386 14.04 4.98 25.03
N ASP A 387 12.85 4.39 24.83
CA ASP A 387 12.70 2.95 24.84
C ASP A 387 13.30 2.32 23.58
N ILE A 388 14.00 1.21 23.75
CA ILE A 388 14.52 0.40 22.66
C ILE A 388 13.80 -0.94 22.74
N ILE A 389 12.82 -1.15 21.85
CA ILE A 389 11.97 -2.35 21.83
C ILE A 389 12.40 -3.38 20.80
N SER A 390 13.58 -3.20 20.21
CA SER A 390 14.15 -4.08 19.20
C SER A 390 15.59 -4.43 19.50
N ASP A 391 16.05 -5.52 18.90
CA ASP A 391 17.40 -6.02 19.11
C ASP A 391 18.22 -6.02 17.82
N CYS A 392 19.53 -5.90 18.00
CA CYS A 392 20.51 -6.21 16.98
C CYS A 392 20.31 -7.64 16.52
N ARG A 393 20.14 -7.83 15.22
CA ARG A 393 19.88 -9.14 14.62
C ARG A 393 20.96 -10.18 14.92
N TYR A 394 22.19 -9.74 15.16
CA TYR A 394 23.35 -10.62 15.24
C TYR A 394 23.74 -10.98 16.67
N CYS A 395 23.71 -10.03 17.60
CA CYS A 395 24.13 -10.25 18.98
C CYS A 395 23.00 -10.17 20.01
N GLY A 396 21.79 -9.77 19.61
CA GLY A 396 20.66 -9.61 20.52
C GLY A 396 20.76 -8.40 21.47
N HIS A 397 21.76 -7.53 21.31
CA HIS A 397 21.84 -6.29 22.09
C HIS A 397 20.74 -5.31 21.66
N PRO A 398 20.07 -4.59 22.58
CA PRO A 398 19.07 -3.58 22.24
C PRO A 398 19.57 -2.61 21.16
N TRP A 399 18.84 -2.51 20.06
CA TRP A 399 19.21 -1.68 18.91
C TRP A 399 18.00 -1.35 18.03
N ASP A 400 17.87 -0.09 17.64
CA ASP A 400 16.70 0.43 16.91
C ASP A 400 17.05 1.25 15.66
N GLN A 401 18.34 1.31 15.28
CA GLN A 401 18.76 2.04 14.08
C GLN A 401 18.87 1.12 12.88
N TYR A 402 18.05 1.40 11.87
CA TYR A 402 18.11 0.72 10.60
C TYR A 402 19.26 1.18 9.73
N LYS A 403 19.82 0.24 8.97
CA LYS A 403 20.65 0.49 7.80
C LYS A 403 20.27 -0.50 6.71
N LEU A 404 20.51 -0.14 5.45
CA LEU A 404 20.29 -1.07 4.35
C LEU A 404 21.23 -2.28 4.45
N CYS A 405 20.71 -3.42 4.00
CA CYS A 405 21.48 -4.62 3.70
C CYS A 405 22.64 -4.25 2.77
N SER A 406 23.81 -4.83 3.01
CA SER A 406 25.01 -4.59 2.19
C SER A 406 24.91 -5.12 0.76
N THR A 407 24.00 -6.05 0.49
CA THR A 407 23.74 -6.52 -0.88
C THR A 407 22.93 -5.47 -1.65
N GLN A 408 23.47 -5.02 -2.79
CA GLN A 408 22.93 -3.92 -3.60
C GLN A 408 21.47 -4.10 -4.03
N TYR A 409 21.08 -5.35 -4.28
CA TYR A 409 19.74 -5.79 -4.69
C TYR A 409 18.63 -5.73 -3.63
N CYS A 410 19.03 -5.84 -2.35
CA CYS A 410 18.17 -6.36 -1.29
C CYS A 410 17.29 -5.32 -0.67
N CYS A 411 17.88 -4.14 -0.45
CA CYS A 411 17.21 -2.98 0.11
C CYS A 411 16.46 -3.28 1.44
N GLN A 412 16.74 -4.40 2.10
CA GLN A 412 16.14 -4.75 3.38
C GLN A 412 16.73 -3.89 4.47
N LEU A 413 15.89 -3.49 5.41
CA LEU A 413 16.31 -2.76 6.60
C LEU A 413 16.87 -3.73 7.64
N VAL A 414 18.08 -3.47 8.09
CA VAL A 414 18.84 -4.32 9.01
C VAL A 414 19.13 -3.55 10.30
N LEU A 415 18.70 -4.13 11.43
CA LEU A 415 19.12 -3.72 12.76
C LEU A 415 20.44 -4.41 13.07
N SER A 416 21.56 -3.70 12.90
CA SER A 416 22.90 -4.19 13.23
C SER A 416 23.66 -3.11 13.97
N CYS A 417 24.04 -3.41 15.21
CA CYS A 417 24.75 -2.47 16.07
C CYS A 417 26.17 -2.17 15.55
N PRO A 418 26.83 -1.11 16.04
CA PRO A 418 28.13 -0.68 15.53
C PRO A 418 29.20 -1.77 15.63
N SER A 419 29.23 -2.54 16.73
CA SER A 419 30.17 -3.65 16.91
C SER A 419 29.96 -4.72 15.84
N CYS A 420 28.73 -5.23 15.68
CA CYS A 420 28.45 -6.27 14.68
C CYS A 420 28.76 -5.77 13.25
N ARG A 421 28.46 -4.51 12.93
CA ARG A 421 28.81 -3.95 11.62
C ARG A 421 30.32 -3.85 11.40
N GLN A 422 31.11 -3.55 12.44
CA GLN A 422 32.58 -3.58 12.37
C GLN A 422 33.10 -5.01 12.13
N ASP A 423 32.41 -6.01 12.69
CA ASP A 423 32.69 -7.44 12.46
C ASP A 423 32.20 -7.96 11.09
N GLY A 424 31.70 -7.07 10.22
CA GLY A 424 31.23 -7.38 8.87
C GLY A 424 29.77 -7.82 8.79
N HIS A 425 29.04 -7.90 9.90
CA HIS A 425 27.63 -8.29 9.95
C HIS A 425 26.71 -7.15 9.49
N THR A 426 26.51 -7.07 8.17
CA THR A 426 25.88 -5.93 7.48
C THR A 426 24.67 -6.31 6.63
N ALA A 427 24.40 -7.59 6.47
CA ALA A 427 23.35 -8.11 5.61
C ALA A 427 22.06 -8.48 6.35
N CYS A 428 20.97 -8.72 5.64
CA CYS A 428 19.71 -9.13 6.26
C CYS A 428 19.64 -10.64 6.56
N CYS A 429 20.39 -11.48 5.85
CA CYS A 429 20.42 -12.94 6.05
C CYS A 429 21.79 -13.53 5.69
N PRO A 430 22.06 -14.81 6.04
CA PRO A 430 23.29 -15.50 5.64
C PRO A 430 23.55 -15.46 4.12
N THR A 431 22.54 -15.68 3.27
CA THR A 431 22.72 -15.59 1.81
C THR A 431 23.21 -14.21 1.38
N CYS A 432 22.57 -13.14 1.87
CA CYS A 432 22.98 -11.77 1.55
C CYS A 432 24.37 -11.47 2.12
N GLN A 433 24.71 -12.03 3.28
CA GLN A 433 26.04 -11.87 3.90
C GLN A 433 27.13 -12.48 3.01
N THR A 434 26.91 -13.69 2.47
CA THR A 434 27.83 -14.34 1.53
C THR A 434 27.90 -13.59 0.20
N LYS A 435 26.75 -13.20 -0.36
CA LYS A 435 26.68 -12.44 -1.64
C LYS A 435 27.38 -11.09 -1.54
N GLY A 436 27.27 -10.39 -0.41
CA GLY A 436 27.95 -9.11 -0.19
C GLY A 436 29.47 -9.20 -0.03
N GLN A 437 30.01 -10.39 0.30
CA GLN A 437 31.46 -10.62 0.44
C GLN A 437 32.11 -11.06 -0.88
N ALA A 438 31.35 -11.65 -1.80
CA ALA A 438 31.82 -11.96 -3.14
C ALA A 438 31.90 -10.66 -3.96
N GLN A 439 33.11 -10.19 -4.26
CA GLN A 439 33.30 -9.07 -5.19
C GLN A 439 32.69 -9.45 -6.55
N SER A 440 31.91 -8.51 -7.10
CA SER A 440 31.12 -8.63 -8.33
C SER A 440 31.86 -9.29 -9.49
N GLU A 441 31.45 -10.50 -9.88
CA GLU A 441 31.47 -10.90 -11.28
C GLU A 441 30.10 -10.55 -11.87
N GLU A 442 30.11 -9.68 -12.88
CA GLU A 442 28.95 -9.24 -13.64
C GLU A 442 28.18 -10.44 -14.19
N THR A 443 27.09 -10.82 -13.53
CA THR A 443 26.11 -11.74 -14.10
C THR A 443 24.71 -11.12 -14.00
N SER A 444 24.20 -10.85 -15.20
CA SER A 444 22.86 -10.51 -15.65
C SER A 444 21.70 -10.48 -14.65
N HIS A 445 20.91 -9.40 -14.74
CA HIS A 445 19.48 -9.27 -14.41
C HIS A 445 18.77 -10.54 -13.90
N HIS A 446 18.95 -10.88 -12.63
CA HIS A 446 18.08 -11.85 -11.97
C HIS A 446 17.58 -11.27 -10.65
N LYS A 447 16.27 -11.45 -10.43
CA LYS A 447 15.54 -11.14 -9.19
C LYS A 447 16.40 -11.59 -8.01
N GLU A 448 16.57 -10.71 -7.04
CA GLU A 448 17.30 -11.08 -5.84
C GLU A 448 16.61 -12.22 -5.08
N GLU A 449 17.31 -13.35 -4.98
CA GLU A 449 17.02 -14.44 -4.04
C GLU A 449 17.58 -14.06 -2.67
N CYS A 450 16.71 -13.47 -1.85
CA CYS A 450 16.99 -13.17 -0.45
C CYS A 450 16.11 -14.10 0.40
N GLU A 451 16.73 -14.92 1.28
CA GLU A 451 15.97 -15.80 2.19
C GLU A 451 14.91 -15.03 3.01
N CYS A 452 15.18 -13.78 3.40
CA CYS A 452 14.20 -12.99 4.15
C CYS A 452 12.92 -12.71 3.36
N THR A 453 13.00 -12.71 2.03
CA THR A 453 11.85 -12.49 1.14
C THR A 453 11.23 -13.79 0.68
N ASP A 454 12.03 -14.83 0.50
CA ASP A 454 11.57 -16.13 -0.02
C ASP A 454 10.89 -16.96 1.07
N VAL A 455 11.36 -16.86 2.32
CA VAL A 455 10.88 -17.66 3.45
C VAL A 455 9.78 -16.94 4.26
N ARG A 456 9.65 -15.62 4.12
CA ARG A 456 8.59 -14.89 4.83
C ARG A 456 7.24 -15.20 4.15
N PRO A 457 6.26 -15.77 4.87
CA PRO A 457 4.93 -15.95 4.31
C PRO A 457 4.39 -14.58 3.91
N ARG A 458 3.85 -14.49 2.69
CA ARG A 458 3.24 -13.24 2.20
C ARG A 458 2.16 -12.74 3.17
N ILE A 459 1.45 -13.69 3.80
CA ILE A 459 0.36 -13.45 4.73
C ILE A 459 0.72 -14.19 6.03
N PRO A 460 1.04 -13.47 7.12
CA PRO A 460 1.36 -14.10 8.39
C PRO A 460 0.09 -14.68 9.03
N GLN A 461 0.25 -15.82 9.71
CA GLN A 461 -0.78 -16.36 10.61
C GLN A 461 -0.38 -15.97 12.03
N ASP A 462 -1.23 -15.18 12.68
CA ASP A 462 -1.07 -14.89 14.10
C ASP A 462 -1.82 -16.01 14.85
N VAL A 463 -1.06 -16.95 15.42
CA VAL A 463 -1.58 -18.12 16.15
C VAL A 463 -2.04 -17.73 17.54
#